data_AF-A0A928RVF4-F1
#
_entry.id   AF-A0A928RVF4-F1
#
_cell.length_a   1.000
_cell.length_b   1.000
_cell.length_c   1.000
_cell.angle_alpha   90.00
_cell.angle_beta   90.00
_cell.angle_gamma   90.00
#
_symmetry.space_group_name_H-M   'P 1'
#
loop_
_entity.id
_entity.type
_entity.pdbx_description
1 polymer ?
#
loop_
_entity_poly.entity_id
_entity_poly.type
_entity_poly.pdbx_seq_one_letter_code
_entity_poly.pdbx_strand_id
1 'polypeptide(L)'
;MNDIEKNNRTRNLHNEMHQIIVSKRELYYQFDNFSEQDNLLALFSYKPDCAEYNRILNLLGAKFELIGSFNYVSKVGGKEHLKKPHIKTYYEKIFDRFCESPKEIGKHVYLYGGEEQRDILYKKYRATRYYITPMLATINEQNYAAEFMSVLDYIAKNDNFPETTFSSDTAFPEVLREKVKEFDWWENDIHS
;
A
#
# COMPACT_ATOMS: atom_id res chain seq x y z
N MET A 1 31.12 12.50 -19.07
CA MET A 1 29.87 13.00 -18.46
C MET A 1 30.23 13.42 -17.05
N ASN A 2 30.19 14.73 -16.75
CA ASN A 2 30.70 15.26 -15.47
C ASN A 2 29.74 14.90 -14.33
N ASP A 3 30.27 14.63 -13.14
CA ASP A 3 29.50 14.28 -11.94
C ASP A 3 28.46 15.35 -11.55
N ILE A 4 28.66 16.59 -12.00
CA ILE A 4 27.74 17.72 -11.81
C ILE A 4 26.45 17.54 -12.62
N GLU A 5 26.51 17.03 -13.87
CA GLU A 5 25.31 16.75 -14.67
C GLU A 5 24.54 15.55 -14.13
N LYS A 6 25.25 14.58 -13.55
CA LYS A 6 24.65 13.42 -12.89
C LYS A 6 23.88 13.86 -11.64
N ASN A 7 24.50 14.68 -10.79
CA ASN A 7 23.87 15.23 -9.59
C ASN A 7 22.66 16.15 -9.88
N ASN A 8 22.74 16.99 -10.91
CA ASN A 8 21.61 17.85 -11.27
C ASN A 8 20.44 17.05 -11.88
N ARG A 9 20.71 15.95 -12.59
CA ARG A 9 19.64 15.05 -13.08
C ARG A 9 18.97 14.24 -11.97
N THR A 10 19.75 13.73 -11.01
CA THR A 10 19.19 13.04 -9.83
C THR A 10 18.36 13.98 -8.98
N ARG A 11 18.76 15.27 -8.85
CA ARG A 11 17.96 16.31 -8.19
C ARG A 11 16.64 16.60 -8.90
N ASN A 12 16.61 16.67 -10.23
CA ASN A 12 15.36 16.92 -10.97
C ASN A 12 14.35 15.76 -10.87
N LEU A 13 14.81 14.52 -10.65
CA LEU A 13 13.95 13.38 -10.34
C LEU A 13 13.50 13.33 -8.87
N HIS A 14 14.18 14.07 -7.98
CA HIS A 14 13.89 14.15 -6.55
C HIS A 14 12.89 15.25 -6.17
N ASN A 15 12.49 16.11 -7.10
CA ASN A 15 11.64 17.28 -6.82
C ASN A 15 10.13 16.96 -6.73
N GLU A 16 9.73 15.72 -6.97
CA GLU A 16 8.38 15.25 -6.65
C GLU A 16 8.46 14.60 -5.26
N MET A 17 8.01 15.35 -4.25
CA MET A 17 8.01 14.92 -2.85
C MET A 17 7.42 13.51 -2.76
N HIS A 18 8.10 12.64 -2.01
CA HIS A 18 7.79 11.23 -1.75
C HIS A 18 8.48 10.17 -2.66
N GLN A 19 9.23 10.49 -3.72
CA GLN A 19 9.96 9.43 -4.47
C GLN A 19 11.29 8.99 -3.81
N ILE A 20 11.43 7.67 -3.59
CA ILE A 20 12.67 7.04 -3.10
C ILE A 20 13.30 6.22 -4.22
N ILE A 21 14.38 6.74 -4.81
CA ILE A 21 15.07 6.09 -5.92
C ILE A 21 16.20 5.20 -5.38
N VAL A 22 16.11 3.91 -5.65
CA VAL A 22 17.11 2.92 -5.23
C VAL A 22 17.53 2.03 -6.40
N SER A 23 18.57 1.21 -6.20
CA SER A 23 18.90 0.17 -7.16
C SER A 23 17.77 -0.88 -7.20
N LYS A 24 17.58 -1.56 -8.34
CA LYS A 24 16.61 -2.66 -8.43
C LYS A 24 16.84 -3.69 -7.33
N ARG A 25 18.09 -4.10 -7.10
CA ARG A 25 18.45 -5.05 -6.04
C ARG A 25 18.03 -4.56 -4.65
N GLU A 26 18.31 -3.30 -4.34
CA GLU A 26 17.95 -2.68 -3.06
C GLU A 26 16.43 -2.65 -2.88
N LEU A 27 15.67 -2.30 -3.91
CA LEU A 27 14.20 -2.32 -3.86
C LEU A 27 13.67 -3.71 -3.46
N TYR A 28 14.12 -4.77 -4.15
CA TYR A 28 13.69 -6.13 -3.82
C TYR A 28 14.17 -6.56 -2.43
N TYR A 29 15.33 -6.11 -1.98
CA TYR A 29 15.79 -6.32 -0.60
C TYR A 29 14.86 -5.64 0.41
N GLN A 30 14.45 -4.40 0.18
CA GLN A 30 13.50 -3.70 1.06
C GLN A 30 12.15 -4.44 1.11
N PHE A 31 11.60 -4.84 -0.04
CA PHE A 31 10.37 -5.64 -0.11
C PHE A 31 10.51 -6.98 0.61
N ASP A 32 11.71 -7.56 0.60
CA ASP A 32 11.96 -8.81 1.30
C ASP A 32 11.97 -8.67 2.82
N ASN A 33 12.18 -7.46 3.34
CA ASN A 33 12.30 -7.16 4.77
C ASN A 33 11.13 -6.32 5.34
N PHE A 34 10.18 -5.86 4.50
CA PHE A 34 8.96 -5.25 4.99
C PHE A 34 8.08 -6.27 5.72
N SER A 35 7.86 -6.05 7.01
CA SER A 35 6.90 -6.81 7.81
C SER A 35 5.64 -5.97 8.05
N GLU A 36 4.53 -6.38 7.43
CA GLU A 36 3.20 -5.76 7.58
C GLU A 36 2.21 -6.66 8.34
N GLN A 37 2.62 -7.91 8.61
CA GLN A 37 1.76 -9.05 8.94
C GLN A 37 0.78 -8.82 10.09
N ASP A 38 1.28 -8.40 11.25
CA ASP A 38 0.43 -8.35 12.44
C ASP A 38 -0.54 -7.17 12.39
N ASN A 39 -0.19 -6.12 11.65
CA ASN A 39 -0.97 -4.89 11.63
C ASN A 39 -2.25 -5.03 10.78
N LEU A 40 -2.20 -5.70 9.63
CA LEU A 40 -3.34 -5.76 8.71
C LEU A 40 -4.50 -6.59 9.28
N LEU A 41 -4.19 -7.77 9.79
CA LEU A 41 -5.20 -8.63 10.43
C LEU A 41 -5.68 -8.05 11.76
N ALA A 42 -4.80 -7.39 12.51
CA ALA A 42 -5.19 -6.67 13.71
C ALA A 42 -6.13 -5.50 13.39
N LEU A 43 -5.86 -4.71 12.34
CA LEU A 43 -6.75 -3.63 11.89
C LEU A 43 -8.18 -4.15 11.69
N PHE A 44 -8.34 -5.26 10.97
CA PHE A 44 -9.65 -5.85 10.68
C PHE A 44 -10.30 -6.56 11.86
N SER A 45 -9.55 -6.77 12.95
CA SER A 45 -10.04 -7.41 14.17
C SER A 45 -10.44 -6.39 15.25
N TYR A 46 -9.88 -5.17 15.20
CA TYR A 46 -10.23 -4.10 16.13
C TYR A 46 -11.55 -3.43 15.77
N LYS A 47 -12.20 -2.83 16.78
CA LYS A 47 -13.36 -1.97 16.56
C LYS A 47 -12.87 -0.61 16.01
N PRO A 48 -13.54 -0.03 15.00
CA PRO A 48 -13.11 1.23 14.38
C PRO A 48 -12.94 2.44 15.30
N ASP A 49 -13.48 2.40 16.51
CA ASP A 49 -13.50 3.52 17.45
C ASP A 49 -12.48 3.39 18.60
N CYS A 50 -11.57 2.40 18.55
CA CYS A 50 -10.55 2.22 19.60
C CYS A 50 -9.21 2.85 19.21
N ALA A 51 -8.43 3.26 20.22
CA ALA A 51 -7.13 3.91 20.01
C ALA A 51 -6.15 3.00 19.24
N GLU A 52 -6.20 1.70 19.48
CA GLU A 52 -5.40 0.70 18.77
C GLU A 52 -5.73 0.64 17.28
N TYR A 53 -7.01 0.79 16.90
CA TYR A 53 -7.44 0.82 15.52
C TYR A 53 -6.80 2.00 14.78
N ASN A 54 -6.97 3.23 15.30
CA ASN A 54 -6.41 4.44 14.68
C ASN A 54 -4.88 4.37 14.59
N ARG A 55 -4.21 3.88 15.64
CA ARG A 55 -2.75 3.71 15.63
C ARG A 55 -2.29 2.75 14.52
N ILE A 56 -2.99 1.63 14.35
CA ILE A 56 -2.64 0.63 13.34
C ILE A 56 -2.97 1.11 11.93
N LEU A 57 -4.11 1.80 11.76
CA LEU A 57 -4.50 2.40 10.49
C LEU A 57 -3.43 3.39 10.00
N ASN A 58 -2.99 4.31 10.86
CA ASN A 58 -1.89 5.24 10.58
C ASN A 58 -0.60 4.52 10.20
N LEU A 59 -0.20 3.52 11.00
CA LEU A 59 1.02 2.76 10.75
C LEU A 59 0.99 2.01 9.41
N LEU A 60 -0.17 1.47 9.01
CA LEU A 60 -0.35 0.81 7.71
C LEU A 60 -0.36 1.81 6.55
N GLY A 61 -1.02 2.96 6.71
CA GLY A 61 -0.98 4.06 5.74
C GLY A 61 0.44 4.49 5.41
N ALA A 62 1.22 4.81 6.44
CA ALA A 62 2.62 5.19 6.33
C ALA A 62 3.48 4.10 5.67
N LYS A 63 3.22 2.82 5.99
CA LYS A 63 3.95 1.69 5.41
C LYS A 63 3.65 1.54 3.92
N PHE A 64 2.38 1.58 3.53
CA PHE A 64 2.02 1.47 2.12
C PHE A 64 2.50 2.66 1.31
N GLU A 65 2.45 3.88 1.87
CA GLU A 65 3.09 5.05 1.26
C GLU A 65 4.57 4.78 1.03
N LEU A 66 5.32 4.37 2.06
CA LEU A 66 6.75 4.07 1.95
C LEU A 66 7.06 2.99 0.90
N ILE A 67 6.29 1.89 0.86
CA ILE A 67 6.44 0.85 -0.17
C ILE A 67 6.13 1.42 -1.56
N GLY A 68 5.05 2.21 -1.64
CA GLY A 68 4.60 2.98 -2.81
C GLY A 68 5.55 4.12 -3.21
N SER A 69 6.55 4.46 -2.39
CA SER A 69 7.56 5.47 -2.71
C SER A 69 8.78 4.91 -3.45
N PHE A 70 9.06 3.60 -3.33
CA PHE A 70 10.26 3.00 -3.93
C PHE A 70 10.18 2.89 -5.46
N ASN A 71 11.21 3.37 -6.13
CA ASN A 71 11.38 3.34 -7.57
C ASN A 71 12.82 2.95 -7.95
N TYR A 72 13.03 2.45 -9.16
CA TYR A 72 14.36 2.22 -9.71
C TYR A 72 14.49 2.81 -11.11
N VAL A 73 15.72 3.13 -11.53
CA VAL A 73 15.99 3.65 -12.87
C VAL A 73 16.23 2.50 -13.85
N SER A 74 15.54 2.53 -14.98
CA SER A 74 15.75 1.65 -16.13
C SER A 74 16.21 2.44 -17.33
N LYS A 75 17.12 1.88 -18.13
CA LYS A 75 17.55 2.46 -19.41
C LYS A 75 16.83 1.79 -20.56
N VAL A 76 16.07 2.56 -21.34
CA VAL A 76 15.39 2.11 -22.56
C VAL A 76 15.83 3.02 -23.70
N GLY A 77 16.43 2.46 -24.75
CA GLY A 77 16.94 3.25 -25.89
C GLY A 77 17.95 4.34 -25.50
N GLY A 78 18.74 4.12 -24.44
CA GLY A 78 19.72 5.09 -23.92
C GLY A 78 19.16 6.20 -23.03
N LYS A 79 17.83 6.27 -22.84
CA LYS A 79 17.17 7.22 -21.93
C LYS A 79 16.85 6.55 -20.59
N GLU A 80 17.01 7.31 -19.51
CA GLU A 80 16.70 6.87 -18.14
C GLU A 80 15.22 7.15 -17.84
N HIS A 81 14.54 6.14 -17.30
CA HIS A 81 13.14 6.19 -16.91
C HIS A 81 12.99 5.63 -15.50
N LEU A 82 12.17 6.29 -14.68
CA LEU A 82 11.71 5.71 -13.42
C LEU A 82 10.79 4.53 -13.71
N LYS A 83 10.94 3.49 -12.89
CA LYS A 83 10.11 2.30 -12.97
C LYS A 83 9.74 1.79 -11.59
N LYS A 84 8.51 1.30 -11.53
CA LYS A 84 8.02 0.38 -10.50
C LYS A 84 8.32 -1.07 -10.88
N PRO A 85 8.39 -1.98 -9.90
CA PRO A 85 8.21 -3.40 -10.14
C PRO A 85 6.90 -3.69 -10.88
N HIS A 86 6.85 -4.84 -11.55
CA HIS A 86 5.60 -5.30 -12.15
C HIS A 86 4.56 -5.53 -11.04
N ILE A 87 3.28 -5.28 -11.33
CA ILE A 87 2.18 -5.43 -10.35
C ILE A 87 2.18 -6.80 -9.64
N LYS A 88 2.56 -7.87 -10.36
CA LYS A 88 2.74 -9.22 -9.82
C LYS A 88 3.74 -9.31 -8.66
N THR A 89 4.81 -8.50 -8.69
CA THR A 89 5.80 -8.46 -7.60
C THR A 89 5.17 -7.99 -6.29
N TYR A 90 4.23 -7.03 -6.34
CA TYR A 90 3.54 -6.56 -5.15
C TYR A 90 2.63 -7.64 -4.57
N TYR A 91 1.88 -8.37 -5.42
CA TYR A 91 1.15 -9.55 -4.97
C TYR A 91 2.09 -10.53 -4.28
N GLU A 92 3.15 -10.97 -4.93
CA GLU A 92 4.01 -12.04 -4.41
C GLU A 92 4.84 -11.64 -3.17
N LYS A 93 5.30 -10.39 -3.10
CA LYS A 93 6.26 -9.93 -2.07
C LYS A 93 5.60 -9.17 -0.92
N ILE A 94 4.49 -8.49 -1.17
CA ILE A 94 3.80 -7.67 -0.16
C ILE A 94 2.53 -8.34 0.34
N PHE A 95 1.87 -9.20 -0.44
CA PHE A 95 0.63 -9.85 0.00
C PHE A 95 0.81 -11.37 0.17
N ASP A 96 1.06 -12.11 -0.89
CA ASP A 96 0.98 -13.58 -0.89
C ASP A 96 1.96 -14.26 0.08
N ARG A 97 3.04 -13.58 0.52
CA ARG A 97 3.89 -14.04 1.63
C ARG A 97 3.13 -14.29 2.94
N PHE A 98 1.95 -13.71 3.09
CA PHE A 98 1.28 -13.55 4.37
C PHE A 98 0.03 -14.40 4.51
N CYS A 99 -0.79 -14.47 3.46
CA CYS A 99 -2.03 -15.23 3.51
C CYS A 99 -2.55 -15.56 2.11
N GLU A 100 -2.49 -16.83 1.76
CA GLU A 100 -3.04 -17.42 0.54
C GLU A 100 -4.41 -18.09 0.79
N SER A 101 -4.80 -18.30 2.05
CA SER A 101 -6.07 -18.96 2.40
C SER A 101 -6.66 -18.57 3.77
N PRO A 102 -7.98 -18.73 4.00
CA PRO A 102 -8.59 -18.53 5.32
C PRO A 102 -7.94 -19.34 6.45
N LYS A 103 -7.39 -20.53 6.12
CA LYS A 103 -6.68 -21.38 7.09
C LYS A 103 -5.40 -20.73 7.60
N GLU A 104 -4.71 -19.97 6.76
CA GLU A 104 -3.49 -19.25 7.15
C GLU A 104 -3.82 -18.06 8.03
N ILE A 105 -4.93 -17.35 7.79
CA ILE A 105 -5.41 -16.32 8.74
C ILE A 105 -5.60 -16.90 10.13
N GLY A 106 -6.18 -18.09 10.24
CA GLY A 106 -6.36 -18.76 11.54
C GLY A 106 -5.05 -19.10 12.27
N LYS A 107 -3.91 -19.14 11.57
CA LYS A 107 -2.58 -19.31 12.20
C LYS A 107 -2.01 -17.97 12.71
N HIS A 108 -2.39 -16.86 12.07
CA HIS A 108 -1.89 -15.51 12.38
C HIS A 108 -2.75 -14.77 13.39
N VAL A 109 -4.07 -14.99 13.37
CA VAL A 109 -5.00 -14.43 14.33
C VAL A 109 -5.05 -15.37 15.53
N TYR A 110 -4.27 -15.07 16.57
CA TYR A 110 -4.28 -15.78 17.87
C TYR A 110 -5.64 -15.71 18.59
N LEU A 111 -6.62 -14.98 18.03
CA LEU A 111 -7.97 -14.87 18.57
C LEU A 111 -8.82 -16.05 18.10
N TYR A 112 -9.43 -16.73 19.07
CA TYR A 112 -10.35 -17.85 18.96
C TYR A 112 -11.65 -17.50 18.20
N GLY A 113 -11.55 -17.15 16.92
CA GLY A 113 -12.68 -16.91 16.04
C GLY A 113 -13.18 -18.17 15.35
N GLY A 114 -14.49 -18.26 15.13
CA GLY A 114 -15.11 -19.30 14.31
C GLY A 114 -14.70 -19.20 12.82
N GLU A 115 -15.09 -20.20 12.02
CA GLU A 115 -14.79 -20.25 10.57
C GLU A 115 -15.25 -18.99 9.82
N GLU A 116 -16.46 -18.51 10.14
CA GLU A 116 -17.04 -17.29 9.57
C GLU A 116 -16.16 -16.05 9.80
N GLN A 117 -15.58 -15.91 10.99
CA GLN A 117 -14.70 -14.79 11.31
C GLN A 117 -13.39 -14.87 10.51
N ARG A 118 -12.86 -16.08 10.28
CA ARG A 118 -11.67 -16.25 9.43
C ARG A 118 -11.98 -15.92 7.97
N ASP A 119 -13.16 -16.31 7.49
CA ASP A 119 -13.59 -16.02 6.12
C ASP A 119 -13.78 -14.53 5.88
N ILE A 120 -14.38 -13.80 6.83
CA ILE A 120 -14.56 -12.35 6.67
C ILE A 120 -13.21 -11.60 6.70
N LEU A 121 -12.30 -11.99 7.59
CA LEU A 121 -10.95 -11.46 7.62
C LEU A 121 -10.20 -11.76 6.32
N TYR A 122 -10.41 -12.95 5.74
CA TYR A 122 -9.82 -13.31 4.45
C TYR A 122 -10.39 -12.48 3.31
N LYS A 123 -11.69 -12.21 3.30
CA LYS A 123 -12.31 -11.31 2.32
C LYS A 123 -11.74 -9.90 2.43
N LYS A 124 -11.63 -9.33 3.64
CA LYS A 124 -11.03 -8.00 3.87
C LYS A 124 -9.56 -7.94 3.44
N TYR A 125 -8.80 -8.98 3.75
CA TYR A 125 -7.42 -9.12 3.28
C TYR A 125 -7.34 -9.12 1.74
N ARG A 126 -8.18 -9.92 1.07
CA ARG A 126 -8.24 -10.00 -0.40
C ARG A 126 -8.69 -8.68 -1.03
N ALA A 127 -9.64 -7.98 -0.41
CA ALA A 127 -10.06 -6.65 -0.83
C ALA A 127 -8.92 -5.64 -0.75
N THR A 128 -8.15 -5.67 0.34
CA THR A 128 -6.97 -4.80 0.50
C THR A 128 -5.95 -5.07 -0.58
N ARG A 129 -5.62 -6.34 -0.80
CA ARG A 129 -4.76 -6.77 -1.89
C ARG A 129 -5.26 -6.26 -3.25
N TYR A 130 -6.56 -6.31 -3.51
CA TYR A 130 -7.15 -5.86 -4.77
C TYR A 130 -7.08 -4.34 -4.97
N TYR A 131 -7.44 -3.55 -3.96
CA TYR A 131 -7.51 -2.08 -4.09
C TYR A 131 -6.15 -1.39 -3.95
N ILE A 132 -5.27 -1.88 -3.08
CA ILE A 132 -3.99 -1.23 -2.75
C ILE A 132 -2.90 -1.57 -3.76
N THR A 133 -2.90 -2.77 -4.35
CA THR A 133 -1.82 -3.19 -5.25
C THR A 133 -1.65 -2.27 -6.48
N PRO A 134 -2.71 -1.82 -7.17
CA PRO A 134 -2.58 -0.85 -8.26
C PRO A 134 -1.98 0.48 -7.79
N MET A 135 -2.39 0.97 -6.63
CA MET A 135 -1.87 2.20 -6.01
C MET A 135 -0.35 2.09 -5.71
N LEU A 136 0.12 0.94 -5.23
CA LEU A 136 1.56 0.71 -5.00
C LEU A 136 2.38 0.65 -6.30
N ALA A 137 1.76 0.19 -7.39
CA ALA A 137 2.41 -0.05 -8.67
C ALA A 137 2.35 1.15 -9.63
N THR A 138 1.63 2.23 -9.30
CA THR A 138 1.61 3.45 -10.11
C THR A 138 2.90 4.25 -9.94
N ILE A 139 3.30 4.93 -11.02
CA ILE A 139 4.44 5.87 -11.05
C ILE A 139 3.99 7.33 -11.01
N ASN A 140 2.72 7.59 -11.32
CA ASN A 140 2.13 8.92 -11.38
C ASN A 140 1.61 9.28 -9.98
N GLU A 141 1.78 10.56 -9.58
CA GLU A 141 1.46 11.19 -8.28
C GLU A 141 1.26 10.23 -7.10
N GLN A 142 2.21 10.25 -6.16
CA GLN A 142 2.22 9.31 -5.07
C GLN A 142 0.95 9.41 -4.24
N ASN A 143 0.31 8.25 -4.05
CA ASN A 143 -0.80 8.15 -3.14
C ASN A 143 -0.30 8.49 -1.73
N TYR A 144 -0.86 9.54 -1.15
CA TYR A 144 -0.52 9.96 0.21
C TYR A 144 -0.92 8.86 1.19
N ALA A 145 -0.22 8.75 2.32
CA ALA A 145 -0.58 7.81 3.40
C ALA A 145 -2.09 7.83 3.70
N ALA A 146 -2.70 9.02 3.67
CA ALA A 146 -4.12 9.19 3.90
C ALA A 146 -5.02 8.49 2.86
N GLU A 147 -4.61 8.35 1.59
CA GLU A 147 -5.40 7.63 0.58
C GLU A 147 -5.40 6.13 0.86
N PHE A 148 -4.24 5.59 1.22
CA PHE A 148 -4.13 4.21 1.71
C PHE A 148 -4.99 4.00 2.96
N MET A 149 -4.95 4.93 3.92
CA MET A 149 -5.77 4.86 5.13
C MET A 149 -7.26 4.89 4.83
N SER A 150 -7.71 5.75 3.92
CA SER A 150 -9.12 5.85 3.54
C SER A 150 -9.66 4.53 2.96
N VAL A 151 -8.85 3.84 2.15
CA VAL A 151 -9.20 2.55 1.56
C VAL A 151 -9.20 1.45 2.64
N LEU A 152 -8.18 1.44 3.50
CA LEU A 152 -8.08 0.49 4.61
C LEU A 152 -9.24 0.65 5.60
N ASP A 153 -9.61 1.89 5.94
CA ASP A 153 -10.71 2.22 6.83
C ASP A 153 -12.05 1.75 6.26
N TYR A 154 -12.28 2.02 4.96
CA TYR A 154 -13.45 1.49 4.26
C TYR A 154 -13.51 -0.04 4.35
N ILE A 155 -12.41 -0.73 4.05
CA ILE A 155 -12.38 -2.20 4.07
C ILE A 155 -12.62 -2.74 5.49
N ALA A 156 -12.05 -2.11 6.51
CA ALA A 156 -12.23 -2.53 7.89
C ALA A 156 -13.70 -2.38 8.34
N LYS A 157 -14.35 -1.28 7.96
CA LYS A 157 -15.74 -0.97 8.34
C LYS A 157 -16.82 -1.69 7.52
N ASN A 158 -16.48 -2.29 6.39
CA ASN A 158 -17.46 -2.87 5.45
C ASN A 158 -17.15 -4.32 5.10
N ASP A 159 -18.19 -5.08 4.74
CA ASP A 159 -18.09 -6.50 4.35
C ASP A 159 -18.42 -6.74 2.87
N ASN A 160 -18.70 -5.66 2.13
CA ASN A 160 -18.96 -5.66 0.70
C ASN A 160 -17.89 -4.85 -0.06
N PHE A 161 -17.21 -5.51 -1.00
CA PHE A 161 -16.07 -4.96 -1.73
C PHE A 161 -16.39 -4.95 -3.23
N PRO A 162 -16.92 -3.84 -3.77
CA PRO A 162 -17.30 -3.77 -5.18
C PRO A 162 -16.10 -3.82 -6.12
N GLU A 163 -16.23 -4.51 -7.24
CA GLU A 163 -15.28 -4.36 -8.35
C GLU A 163 -15.23 -2.91 -8.83
N THR A 164 -14.08 -2.51 -9.36
CA THR A 164 -13.87 -1.11 -9.75
C THR A 164 -12.87 -0.97 -10.88
N THR A 165 -12.94 0.18 -11.53
CA THR A 165 -11.85 0.71 -12.35
C THR A 165 -10.91 1.53 -11.48
N PHE A 166 -9.67 1.68 -11.92
CA PHE A 166 -8.67 2.46 -11.21
C PHE A 166 -8.35 3.71 -12.02
N SER A 167 -8.08 4.80 -11.31
CA SER A 167 -7.59 6.04 -11.91
C SER A 167 -6.37 5.80 -12.80
N SER A 168 -6.29 6.46 -13.96
CA SER A 168 -5.08 6.40 -14.78
C SER A 168 -3.87 7.06 -14.12
N ASP A 169 -4.13 7.94 -13.16
CA ASP A 169 -3.12 8.80 -12.56
C ASP A 169 -2.67 8.17 -11.24
N THR A 170 -3.51 8.19 -10.22
CA THR A 170 -3.14 7.67 -8.89
C THR A 170 -3.35 6.17 -8.72
N ALA A 171 -3.98 5.50 -9.70
CA ALA A 171 -4.51 4.14 -9.56
C ALA A 171 -5.45 3.96 -8.35
N PHE A 172 -6.02 5.05 -7.84
CA PHE A 172 -7.04 5.02 -6.79
C PHE A 172 -8.31 4.30 -7.29
N PRO A 173 -8.96 3.47 -6.45
CA PRO A 173 -10.19 2.77 -6.79
C PRO A 173 -11.39 3.73 -6.94
N GLU A 174 -11.90 3.91 -8.16
CA GLU A 174 -12.88 4.95 -8.49
C GLU A 174 -14.18 4.85 -7.69
N VAL A 175 -14.66 3.62 -7.45
CA VAL A 175 -15.91 3.40 -6.68
C VAL A 175 -15.79 3.84 -5.22
N LEU A 176 -14.56 3.95 -4.70
CA LEU A 176 -14.33 4.33 -3.31
C LEU A 176 -14.21 5.84 -3.12
N ARG A 177 -14.00 6.66 -4.18
CA ARG A 177 -13.78 8.11 -4.03
C ARG A 177 -14.88 8.79 -3.23
N GLU A 178 -16.13 8.56 -3.62
CA GLU A 178 -17.29 9.12 -2.91
C GLU A 178 -17.55 8.45 -1.56
N LYS A 179 -17.12 7.20 -1.38
CA LYS A 179 -17.33 6.42 -0.15
C LYS A 179 -16.38 6.82 0.97
N VAL A 180 -15.25 7.42 0.62
CA VAL A 180 -14.21 7.80 1.59
C VAL A 180 -13.94 9.30 1.61
N LYS A 181 -14.73 10.11 0.90
CA LYS A 181 -14.59 11.57 0.87
C LYS A 181 -14.73 12.24 2.24
N GLU A 182 -15.44 11.59 3.15
CA GLU A 182 -15.67 12.06 4.54
C GLU A 182 -14.55 11.60 5.49
N PHE A 183 -13.57 10.82 5.01
CA PHE A 183 -12.39 10.49 5.80
C PHE A 183 -11.65 11.80 6.12
N ASP A 184 -11.44 12.10 7.40
CA ASP A 184 -10.76 13.34 7.79
C ASP A 184 -9.25 13.19 7.54
N TRP A 185 -8.83 13.71 6.38
CA TRP A 185 -7.45 13.69 5.93
C TRP A 185 -6.52 14.46 6.87
N TRP A 186 -7.00 15.51 7.54
CA TRP A 186 -6.17 16.41 8.35
C TRP A 186 -5.94 15.86 9.76
N GLU A 187 -6.93 15.19 10.34
CA GLU A 187 -6.73 14.49 11.63
C GLU A 187 -5.85 13.25 11.52
N ASN A 188 -5.66 12.75 10.29
CA ASN A 188 -4.96 11.51 9.99
C ASN A 188 -3.69 11.71 9.16
N ASP A 189 -3.26 12.96 8.94
CA ASP A 189 -2.03 13.26 8.23
C ASP A 189 -0.82 13.01 9.17
N ILE A 190 -0.10 11.92 8.90
CA ILE A 190 1.13 11.55 9.62
C ILE A 190 2.27 12.56 9.43
N HIS A 191 2.14 13.49 8.47
CA HIS A 191 3.15 14.51 8.17
C HIS A 191 2.87 15.86 8.87
N SER A 192 1.75 15.96 9.62
CA SER A 192 1.37 17.15 10.41
C SER A 192 1.94 17.14 11.83
#